data_AF-A0A3R9IVL0-F1
#
_entry.id   AF-A0A3R9IVL0-F1
#
_cell.length_a   1.000
_cell.length_b   1.000
_cell.length_c   1.000
_cell.angle_alpha   90.00
_cell.angle_beta   90.00
_cell.angle_gamma   90.00
#
_symmetry.space_group_name_H-M   'P 1'
#
loop_
_entity.id
_entity.type
_entity.pdbx_description
1 polymer ?
#
loop_
_entity_poly.entity_id
_entity_poly.type
_entity_poly.pdbx_seq_one_letter_code
_entity_poly.pdbx_strand_id
1 'polypeptide(L)'
;MTIVEAEKIAQSQFAWAILFIMLFLFVIRYLIRTSDKREKKIMDLYEQSKINSNKREDRLMNHLERTTEKLSAITHEIGGIQKEMVRMNDRMDEIEGAN
;
A
#
# COMPACT_ATOMS: atom_id res chain seq x y z
N MET A 1 -61.74 6.61 -15.34
CA MET A 1 -61.60 7.15 -13.98
C MET A 1 -61.70 8.66 -14.10
N THR A 2 -62.74 9.26 -13.53
CA THR A 2 -62.91 10.72 -13.56
C THR A 2 -61.91 11.37 -12.59
N ILE A 3 -61.49 12.61 -12.85
CA ILE A 3 -60.48 13.33 -12.04
C ILE A 3 -60.86 13.36 -10.55
N VAL A 4 -62.16 13.42 -10.25
CA VAL A 4 -62.72 13.44 -8.88
C VAL A 4 -62.48 12.11 -8.14
N GLU A 5 -62.53 10.98 -8.84
CA GLU A 5 -62.22 9.67 -8.24
C GLU A 5 -60.72 9.52 -7.99
N ALA A 6 -59.89 10.04 -8.90
CA ALA A 6 -58.45 10.07 -8.73
C ALA A 6 -58.03 10.97 -7.55
N GLU A 7 -58.68 12.12 -7.35
CA GLU A 7 -58.45 13.01 -6.20
C GLU A 7 -58.79 12.34 -4.86
N LYS A 8 -59.93 11.61 -4.79
CA LYS A 8 -60.30 10.87 -3.56
C LYS A 8 -59.34 9.74 -3.25
N ILE A 9 -58.82 9.04 -4.26
CA ILE A 9 -57.81 8.00 -4.09
C ILE A 9 -56.46 8.63 -3.70
N ALA A 10 -56.10 9.78 -4.27
CA ALA A 10 -54.86 10.51 -3.95
C ALA A 10 -54.86 11.14 -2.55
N GLN A 11 -56.02 11.54 -2.02
CA GLN A 11 -56.18 11.98 -0.63
C GLN A 11 -56.39 10.81 0.36
N SER A 12 -56.50 9.58 -0.13
CA SER A 12 -56.65 8.40 0.73
C SER A 12 -55.37 8.14 1.53
N GLN A 13 -55.51 8.08 2.85
CA GLN A 13 -54.42 7.70 3.78
C GLN A 13 -53.77 6.37 3.40
N PHE A 14 -54.54 5.45 2.82
CA PHE A 14 -54.05 4.15 2.36
C PHE A 14 -53.10 4.26 1.16
N ALA A 15 -53.39 5.16 0.21
CA ALA A 15 -52.51 5.41 -0.93
C ALA A 15 -51.18 6.01 -0.49
N TRP A 16 -51.22 6.97 0.45
CA TRP A 16 -50.01 7.54 1.06
C TRP A 16 -49.22 6.49 1.83
N ALA A 17 -49.88 5.62 2.61
CA ALA A 17 -49.19 4.55 3.35
C ALA A 17 -48.46 3.58 2.41
N ILE A 18 -49.09 3.13 1.32
CA ILE A 18 -48.46 2.27 0.32
C ILE A 18 -47.29 2.99 -0.35
N LEU A 19 -47.46 4.26 -0.69
CA LEU A 19 -46.43 5.06 -1.33
C LEU A 19 -45.21 5.22 -0.41
N PHE A 20 -45.42 5.47 0.89
CA PHE A 20 -44.36 5.52 1.89
C PHE A 20 -43.64 4.17 2.05
N ILE A 21 -44.37 3.05 2.07
CA ILE A 21 -43.76 1.71 2.16
C ILE A 21 -42.89 1.43 0.92
N MET A 22 -43.38 1.75 -0.28
CA MET A 22 -42.59 1.57 -1.50
C MET A 22 -41.33 2.44 -1.52
N LEU A 23 -41.46 3.71 -1.10
CA LEU A 23 -40.34 4.64 -1.06
C LEU A 23 -39.31 4.21 0.00
N PHE A 24 -39.76 3.71 1.14
CA PHE A 24 -38.91 3.16 2.19
C PHE A 24 -38.10 1.94 1.71
N LEU A 25 -38.76 0.99 1.05
CA LEU A 25 -38.08 -0.18 0.48
C LEU A 25 -37.06 0.23 -0.60
N PHE A 26 -37.41 1.22 -1.44
CA PHE A 26 -36.50 1.74 -2.44
C PHE A 26 -35.25 2.38 -1.82
N VAL A 27 -35.43 3.20 -0.78
CA VAL A 27 -34.33 3.86 -0.06
C VAL A 27 -33.43 2.83 0.64
N ILE A 28 -34.01 1.83 1.32
CA ILE A 28 -33.23 0.75 1.94
C ILE A 28 -32.40 0.01 0.90
N ARG A 29 -33.01 -0.37 -0.23
CA ARG A 29 -32.31 -1.09 -1.30
C ARG A 29 -31.19 -0.25 -1.92
N TYR A 30 -31.40 1.06 -2.05
CA TYR A 30 -30.39 2.00 -2.52
C TYR A 30 -29.22 2.14 -1.52
N LEU A 31 -29.51 2.23 -0.22
CA LEU A 31 -28.51 2.31 0.83
C LEU A 31 -27.64 1.06 0.91
N ILE A 32 -28.25 -0.14 0.89
CA ILE A 32 -27.51 -1.42 0.89
C ILE A 32 -26.56 -1.48 -0.32
N ARG A 33 -27.08 -1.18 -1.52
CA ARG A 33 -26.27 -1.23 -2.75
C ARG A 33 -25.12 -0.20 -2.74
N THR A 34 -25.33 0.96 -2.12
CA THR A 34 -24.30 1.98 -1.94
C THR A 34 -23.27 1.56 -0.90
N SER A 35 -23.69 0.91 0.18
CA SER A 35 -22.80 0.39 1.22
C SER A 35 -21.86 -0.67 0.65
N ASP A 36 -22.39 -1.66 -0.06
CA ASP A 36 -21.59 -2.72 -0.69
C ASP A 36 -20.55 -2.18 -1.67
N LYS A 37 -20.92 -1.14 -2.45
CA LYS A 37 -20.00 -0.47 -3.36
C LYS A 37 -18.88 0.28 -2.62
N ARG A 38 -19.21 0.93 -1.50
CA ARG A 38 -18.22 1.65 -0.67
C ARG A 38 -17.27 0.67 0.00
N GLU A 39 -17.79 -0.40 0.60
CA GLU A 39 -16.97 -1.42 1.24
C GLU A 39 -16.04 -2.11 0.25
N LYS A 40 -16.54 -2.49 -0.93
CA LYS A 40 -15.68 -3.06 -1.99
C LYS A 40 -14.57 -2.11 -2.42
N LYS A 41 -14.87 -0.82 -2.57
CA LYS A 41 -13.85 0.17 -2.95
C LYS A 41 -12.80 0.34 -1.86
N ILE A 42 -13.19 0.34 -0.59
CA ILE A 42 -12.26 0.41 0.55
C ILE A 42 -11.39 -0.85 0.59
N MET A 43 -11.98 -2.02 0.38
CA MET A 43 -11.25 -3.29 0.38
C MET A 43 -10.22 -3.36 -0.75
N ASP A 44 -10.61 -2.98 -1.98
CA ASP A 44 -9.71 -2.94 -3.13
C ASP A 44 -8.55 -1.95 -2.92
N LEU A 45 -8.84 -0.75 -2.39
CA LEU A 45 -7.79 0.22 -2.04
C LEU A 45 -6.84 -0.32 -0.96
N TYR A 46 -7.37 -1.02 0.04
CA TYR A 46 -6.57 -1.64 1.09
C TYR A 46 -5.68 -2.75 0.52
N GLU A 47 -6.22 -3.62 -0.32
CA GLU A 47 -5.49 -4.70 -0.97
C GLU A 47 -4.39 -4.16 -1.90
N GLN A 48 -4.69 -3.16 -2.72
CA GLN A 48 -3.69 -2.47 -3.55
C GLN A 48 -2.60 -1.81 -2.72
N SER A 49 -2.97 -1.14 -1.62
CA SER A 49 -1.99 -0.52 -0.71
C SER A 49 -1.07 -1.56 -0.08
N LYS A 50 -1.61 -2.72 0.33
CA LYS A 50 -0.85 -3.82 0.89
C LYS A 50 0.12 -4.42 -0.13
N ILE A 51 -0.33 -4.68 -1.36
CA ILE A 51 0.51 -5.19 -2.45
C ILE A 51 1.65 -4.20 -2.76
N ASN A 52 1.33 -2.91 -2.86
CA ASN A 52 2.32 -1.88 -3.16
C ASN A 52 3.34 -1.71 -2.02
N SER A 53 2.89 -1.85 -0.77
CA SER A 53 3.76 -1.80 0.40
C SER A 53 4.72 -2.99 0.43
N ASN A 54 4.23 -4.21 0.23
CA ASN A 54 5.08 -5.41 0.14
C ASN A 54 6.11 -5.28 -0.99
N LYS A 55 5.70 -4.83 -2.18
CA LYS A 55 6.63 -4.59 -3.30
C LYS A 55 7.69 -3.54 -2.97
N ARG A 56 7.35 -2.51 -2.19
CA ARG A 56 8.32 -1.50 -1.75
C ARG A 56 9.29 -2.09 -0.74
N GLU A 57 8.80 -2.86 0.21
CA GLU A 57 9.59 -3.54 1.23
C GLU A 57 10.58 -4.54 0.59
N ASP A 58 10.12 -5.37 -0.34
CA ASP A 58 11.00 -6.31 -1.07
C ASP A 58 12.13 -5.58 -1.81
N ARG A 59 11.83 -4.46 -2.47
CA ARG A 59 12.87 -3.64 -3.13
C ARG A 59 13.86 -3.06 -2.14
N LEU A 60 13.38 -2.58 -0.99
CA LEU A 60 14.25 -2.05 0.06
C LEU A 60 15.16 -3.14 0.62
N MET A 61 14.62 -4.34 0.89
CA MET A 61 15.41 -5.47 1.37
C MET A 61 16.45 -5.92 0.34
N ASN A 62 16.10 -5.97 -0.95
CA ASN A 62 17.07 -6.28 -2.00
C ASN A 62 18.19 -5.24 -2.07
N HIS A 63 17.86 -3.94 -1.96
CA HIS A 63 18.86 -2.88 -1.93
C HIS A 63 19.76 -2.97 -0.70
N LEU A 64 19.21 -3.31 0.46
CA LEU A 64 19.98 -3.51 1.69
C LEU A 64 20.94 -4.70 1.53
N GLU A 65 20.46 -5.83 1.05
CA GLU A 65 21.28 -7.03 0.80
C GLU A 65 22.45 -6.71 -0.15
N ARG A 66 22.17 -6.10 -1.30
CA ARG A 66 23.22 -5.68 -2.26
C ARG A 66 24.21 -4.69 -1.67
N THR A 67 23.74 -3.79 -0.80
CA THR A 67 24.62 -2.81 -0.14
C THR A 67 25.53 -3.51 0.86
N THR A 68 25.00 -4.45 1.63
CA THR A 68 25.77 -5.28 2.56
C THR A 68 26.82 -6.12 1.83
N GLU A 69 26.47 -6.74 0.69
CA GLU A 69 27.43 -7.47 -0.14
C GLU A 69 28.57 -6.57 -0.63
N LYS A 70 28.24 -5.39 -1.16
CA LYS A 70 29.24 -4.41 -1.60
C LYS A 70 30.12 -3.93 -0.45
N LEU A 71 29.54 -3.68 0.73
CA LEU A 71 30.28 -3.29 1.91
C LEU A 71 31.24 -4.39 2.38
N SER A 72 30.81 -5.65 2.30
CA SER A 72 31.65 -6.81 2.57
C SER A 72 32.83 -6.87 1.60
N ALA A 73 32.59 -6.68 0.29
CA ALA A 73 33.63 -6.63 -0.72
C ALA A 73 34.65 -5.50 -0.46
N ILE A 74 34.16 -4.28 -0.17
CA ILE A 74 35.00 -3.13 0.19
C ILE A 74 35.84 -3.44 1.43
N THR A 75 35.24 -4.07 2.45
CA THR A 75 35.95 -4.44 3.68
C THR A 75 37.08 -5.43 3.40
N HIS A 76 36.84 -6.40 2.51
CA HIS A 76 37.86 -7.34 2.08
C HIS A 76 39.01 -6.65 1.31
N GLU A 77 38.69 -5.74 0.40
CA GLU A 77 39.69 -4.95 -0.33
C GLU A 77 40.53 -4.08 0.60
N ILE A 78 39.91 -3.39 1.57
CA ILE A 78 40.59 -2.60 2.60
C ILE A 78 41.58 -3.48 3.40
N GLY A 79 41.17 -4.70 3.77
CA GLY A 79 42.06 -5.65 4.44
C GLY A 79 43.27 -6.04 3.57
N GLY A 80 43.10 -6.12 2.24
CA GLY A 80 44.19 -6.31 1.29
C GLY A 80 45.14 -5.11 1.24
N ILE A 81 44.60 -3.90 1.15
CA ILE A 81 45.38 -2.65 1.17
C ILE A 81 46.18 -2.52 2.46
N GLN A 82 45.59 -2.84 3.61
CA GLN A 82 46.29 -2.79 4.89
C GLN A 82 47.50 -3.74 4.92
N LYS A 83 47.36 -4.96 4.39
CA LYS A 83 48.48 -5.91 4.31
C LYS A 83 49.61 -5.41 3.40
N GLU A 84 49.26 -4.82 2.26
CA GLU A 84 50.26 -4.23 1.36
C GLU A 84 50.92 -3.01 1.98
N MET A 85 50.19 -2.18 2.73
CA MET A 85 50.77 -1.06 3.48
C MET A 85 51.77 -1.52 4.55
N VAL A 86 51.45 -2.58 5.30
CA VAL A 86 52.38 -3.17 6.28
C VAL A 86 53.64 -3.68 5.58
N ARG A 87 53.49 -4.44 4.48
CA ARG A 87 54.65 -4.88 3.68
C ARG A 87 55.48 -3.73 3.15
N MET A 88 54.84 -2.65 2.72
CA MET A 88 55.53 -1.49 2.22
C MET A 88 56.30 -0.77 3.33
N ASN A 89 55.72 -0.70 4.53
CA ASN A 89 56.39 -0.17 5.72
C ASN A 89 57.59 -1.02 6.13
N ASP A 90 57.43 -2.35 6.21
CA ASP A 90 58.53 -3.27 6.54
C ASP A 90 59.70 -3.14 5.54
N ARG A 91 59.39 -2.99 4.25
CA ARG A 91 60.39 -2.74 3.20
C ARG A 91 61.04 -1.36 3.33
N MET A 92 60.32 -0.36 3.80
CA MET A 92 60.85 0.99 4.03
C MET A 92 61.83 0.96 5.21
N ASP A 93 61.46 0.29 6.30
CA ASP A 93 62.31 0.11 7.49
C ASP A 93 63.60 -0.65 7.14
N GLU A 94 63.53 -1.65 6.26
CA GLU A 94 64.70 -2.39 5.77
C GLU A 94 65.64 -1.52 4.93
N ILE A 95 65.10 -0.58 4.13
CA ILE A 95 65.89 0.38 3.35
C ILE A 95 66.50 1.46 4.27
N GLU A 96 65.76 1.95 5.25
CA GLU A 96 66.23 2.96 6.20
C GLU A 96 67.29 2.39 7.17
N GLY A 97 67.14 1.14 7.59
CA GLY A 97 68.12 0.45 8.45
C GLY A 97 69.37 -0.06 7.73
N ALA A 98 69.40 -0.03 6.39
CA ALA A 98 70.57 -0.38 5.58
C ALA A 98 71.51 0.80 5.29
N ASN A 99 71.14 2.03 5.71
CA ASN A 99 71.98 3.24 5.72
C ASN A 99 72.54 3.52 7.12
#